data_AF-A0A7Y5NPB2-F1
#
_entry.id   AF-A0A7Y5NPB2-F1
#
_cell.length_a   1.000
_cell.length_b   1.000
_cell.length_c   1.000
_cell.angle_alpha   90.00
_cell.angle_beta   90.00
_cell.angle_gamma   90.00
#
_symmetry.space_group_name_H-M   'P 1'
#
loop_
_entity.id
_entity.type
_entity.pdbx_description
1 polymer ?
#
loop_
_entity_poly.entity_id
_entity_poly.type
_entity_poly.pdbx_seq_one_letter_code
_entity_poly.pdbx_strand_id
1 'polypeptide(L)'
;MHDAYSNPPIIALEGLEPVRLRPGMFVGPTDNPLLPNILLKEDLLTLHACANAKPPLVATMTCTFGLAVLNALCSAMRLRIFQDGMEWAQSYARGAALTKPEVIGPTSESGTELLFTLDETILSAPVFSLDELASWARSSLVQLRLTLIDEVTGRQVVVPGSAG
;
A
#
# COMPACT_ATOMS: atom_id res chain seq x y z
N MET A 1 42.78 -15.13 19.58
CA MET A 1 41.85 -15.26 18.44
C MET A 1 40.51 -15.62 19.06
N HIS A 2 39.64 -14.64 19.31
CA HIS A 2 38.36 -14.89 19.98
C HIS A 2 37.38 -15.48 18.95
N ASP A 3 36.90 -16.69 19.21
CA ASP A 3 35.89 -17.39 18.41
C ASP A 3 34.54 -16.66 18.50
N ALA A 4 34.36 -15.65 17.66
CA ALA A 4 33.10 -14.89 17.51
C ALA A 4 31.96 -15.72 16.89
N TYR A 5 32.15 -17.03 16.69
CA TYR A 5 31.22 -17.95 16.05
C TYR A 5 30.62 -19.00 16.99
N SER A 6 30.86 -18.92 18.30
CA SER A 6 30.38 -19.97 19.23
C SER A 6 28.85 -20.03 19.40
N ASN A 7 28.11 -19.05 18.86
CA ASN A 7 26.69 -19.09 18.49
C ASN A 7 26.30 -17.63 18.17
N PRO A 8 26.35 -17.14 16.92
CA PRO A 8 25.59 -15.94 16.62
C PRO A 8 24.12 -16.26 16.94
N PRO A 9 23.38 -15.45 17.72
CA PRO A 9 21.98 -15.75 17.96
C PRO A 9 21.29 -15.82 16.60
N ILE A 10 20.70 -16.96 16.28
CA ILE A 10 19.80 -17.05 15.13
C ILE A 10 18.59 -16.21 15.53
N ILE A 11 18.44 -15.05 14.90
CA ILE A 11 17.32 -14.14 15.14
C ILE A 11 16.21 -14.50 14.17
N ALA A 12 15.10 -15.04 14.68
CA ALA A 12 13.86 -15.11 13.94
C ALA A 12 13.24 -13.71 13.92
N LEU A 13 12.95 -13.19 12.73
CA LEU A 13 12.24 -11.93 12.54
C LEU A 13 10.75 -12.23 12.40
N GLU A 14 9.91 -11.54 13.16
CA GLU A 14 8.47 -11.81 13.20
C GLU A 14 7.67 -10.83 12.34
N GLY A 15 6.53 -11.29 11.81
CA GLY A 15 5.61 -10.46 11.04
C GLY A 15 6.25 -9.79 9.83
N LEU A 16 6.26 -8.45 9.82
CA LEU A 16 6.74 -7.62 8.71
C LEU A 16 8.13 -7.02 8.95
N GLU A 17 8.81 -7.38 10.04
CA GLU A 17 10.20 -6.99 10.30
C GLU A 17 11.16 -7.34 9.16
N PRO A 18 11.08 -8.53 8.52
CA PRO A 18 11.96 -8.86 7.38
C PRO A 18 11.85 -7.86 6.22
N VAL A 19 10.63 -7.35 5.96
CA VAL A 19 10.36 -6.40 4.87
C VAL A 19 11.08 -5.09 5.11
N ARG A 20 11.07 -4.60 6.36
CA ARG A 20 11.75 -3.36 6.72
C ARG A 20 13.26 -3.50 6.79
N LEU A 21 13.76 -4.68 7.19
CA LEU A 21 15.21 -4.92 7.30
C LEU A 21 15.87 -5.18 5.94
N ARG A 22 15.13 -5.79 5.01
CA ARG A 22 15.60 -6.17 3.66
C ARG A 22 14.56 -5.80 2.59
N PRO A 23 14.20 -4.51 2.46
CA PRO A 23 13.16 -4.05 1.53
C PRO A 23 13.49 -4.41 0.08
N GLY A 24 14.78 -4.38 -0.29
CA GLY A 24 15.25 -4.75 -1.62
C GLY A 24 14.86 -6.15 -2.09
N MET A 25 14.65 -7.08 -1.16
CA MET A 25 14.21 -8.45 -1.47
C MET A 25 12.75 -8.51 -1.90
N PHE A 26 11.91 -7.56 -1.48
CA PHE A 26 10.47 -7.56 -1.71
C PHE A 26 10.08 -6.63 -2.86
N VAL A 27 10.73 -5.47 -2.96
CA VAL A 27 10.31 -4.40 -3.86
C VAL A 27 11.39 -3.96 -4.85
N GLY A 28 12.54 -4.62 -4.83
CA GLY A 28 13.69 -4.25 -5.65
C GLY A 28 14.45 -3.03 -5.10
N PRO A 29 15.34 -2.41 -5.89
CA PRO A 29 16.22 -1.35 -5.42
C PRO A 29 15.46 -0.19 -4.77
N THR A 30 15.76 0.13 -3.51
CA THR A 30 15.08 1.17 -2.72
C THR A 30 15.53 2.59 -3.05
N ASP A 31 16.55 2.72 -3.89
CA ASP A 31 17.03 3.94 -4.51
C ASP A 31 16.36 4.22 -5.87
N ASN A 32 15.49 3.31 -6.35
CA ASN A 32 14.73 3.53 -7.57
C ASN A 32 13.71 4.66 -7.35
N PRO A 33 13.81 5.80 -8.07
CA PRO A 33 12.92 6.94 -7.87
C PRO A 33 11.46 6.63 -8.24
N LEU A 34 11.22 5.61 -9.08
CA LEU A 34 9.90 5.17 -9.53
C LEU A 34 9.33 4.04 -8.68
N LEU A 35 10.02 3.64 -7.62
CA LEU A 35 9.52 2.63 -6.70
C LEU A 35 8.13 2.97 -6.13
N PRO A 36 7.80 4.22 -5.76
CA PRO A 36 6.44 4.58 -5.34
C PRO A 36 5.38 4.27 -6.40
N ASN A 37 5.68 4.50 -7.68
CA ASN A 37 4.79 4.15 -8.79
C ASN A 37 4.59 2.64 -8.89
N ILE A 38 5.63 1.83 -8.65
CA ILE A 38 5.54 0.37 -8.68
C ILE A 38 4.65 -0.13 -7.53
N LEU A 39 4.90 0.35 -6.31
CA LEU A 39 4.09 0.01 -5.13
C LEU A 39 2.61 0.31 -5.38
N LEU A 40 2.32 1.53 -5.86
CA LEU A 40 0.94 1.96 -6.12
C LEU A 40 0.25 1.09 -7.19
N LYS A 41 0.97 0.63 -8.21
CA LYS A 41 0.40 -0.25 -9.26
C LYS A 41 -0.03 -1.60 -8.70
N GLU A 42 0.80 -2.22 -7.87
CA GLU A 42 0.49 -3.49 -7.20
C GLU A 42 -0.70 -3.34 -6.24
N ASP A 43 -0.75 -2.22 -5.50
CA ASP A 43 -1.83 -1.95 -4.55
C ASP A 43 -3.17 -1.62 -5.23
N LEU A 44 -3.17 -0.87 -6.34
CA LEU A 44 -4.38 -0.57 -7.10
C LEU A 44 -5.04 -1.85 -7.65
N LEU A 45 -4.23 -2.81 -8.11
CA LEU A 45 -4.71 -4.12 -8.54
C LEU A 45 -5.26 -4.93 -7.36
N THR A 46 -4.59 -4.85 -6.21
CA THR A 46 -5.03 -5.55 -4.99
C THR A 46 -6.35 -5.00 -4.45
N LEU A 47 -6.52 -3.68 -4.44
CA LEU A 47 -7.75 -3.03 -3.98
C LEU A 47 -8.95 -3.36 -4.88
N HIS A 48 -8.71 -3.49 -6.19
CA HIS A 48 -9.73 -3.94 -7.14
C HIS A 48 -10.17 -5.40 -6.86
N ALA A 49 -9.23 -6.28 -6.52
CA ALA A 49 -9.55 -7.67 -6.13
C ALA A 49 -10.20 -7.77 -4.74
N CYS A 50 -9.90 -6.84 -3.84
CA CYS A 50 -10.36 -6.83 -2.44
C CYS A 50 -11.65 -6.05 -2.20
N ALA A 51 -12.35 -5.59 -3.25
CA ALA A 51 -13.57 -4.77 -3.14
C ALA A 51 -14.70 -5.40 -2.28
N ASN A 52 -14.61 -6.69 -1.94
CA ASN A 52 -15.59 -7.45 -1.14
C ASN A 52 -15.02 -8.03 0.19
N ALA A 53 -13.85 -7.58 0.65
CA ALA A 53 -13.19 -8.10 1.86
C ALA A 53 -13.96 -7.78 3.16
N LYS A 54 -14.14 -8.77 4.06
CA LYS A 54 -14.73 -8.58 5.41
C LYS A 54 -13.65 -8.49 6.51
N PRO A 55 -13.87 -7.76 7.62
CA PRO A 55 -12.89 -7.59 8.70
C PRO A 55 -12.45 -8.91 9.37
N PRO A 56 -11.23 -9.00 9.95
CA PRO A 56 -10.22 -7.95 10.08
C PRO A 56 -9.50 -7.62 8.76
N LEU A 57 -9.45 -6.32 8.47
CA LEU A 57 -9.30 -5.75 7.12
C LEU A 57 -7.89 -5.86 6.51
N VAL A 58 -6.88 -6.24 7.31
CA VAL A 58 -5.49 -6.43 6.84
C VAL A 58 -4.88 -7.76 7.30
N ALA A 59 -5.63 -8.64 7.99
CA ALA A 59 -5.02 -9.84 8.58
C ALA A 59 -5.15 -11.12 7.74
N THR A 60 -6.04 -11.21 6.74
CA THR A 60 -6.31 -12.49 6.06
C THR A 60 -6.77 -12.37 4.60
N MET A 61 -6.13 -11.58 3.74
CA MET A 61 -6.34 -11.72 2.29
C MET A 61 -5.04 -11.87 1.51
N THR A 62 -4.85 -13.11 1.09
CA THR A 62 -3.84 -13.67 0.20
C THR A 62 -4.02 -13.18 -1.23
N CYS A 63 -3.72 -11.92 -1.50
CA CYS A 63 -3.30 -11.48 -2.83
C CYS A 63 -1.93 -10.81 -2.71
N THR A 64 -0.90 -11.66 -2.78
CA THR A 64 0.50 -11.34 -3.12
C THR A 64 1.11 -10.12 -2.45
N PHE A 65 1.35 -10.21 -1.13
CA PHE A 65 2.30 -9.36 -0.39
C PHE A 65 2.13 -7.82 -0.46
N GLY A 66 1.30 -7.25 -1.33
CA GLY A 66 1.31 -5.83 -1.73
C GLY A 66 0.99 -4.89 -0.58
N LEU A 67 -0.24 -4.94 -0.06
CA LEU A 67 -0.67 -4.00 0.97
C LEU A 67 0.06 -4.18 2.30
N ALA A 68 0.48 -5.41 2.62
CA ALA A 68 1.26 -5.70 3.83
C ALA A 68 2.70 -5.17 3.69
N VAL A 69 3.33 -5.35 2.53
CA VAL A 69 4.65 -4.78 2.22
C VAL A 69 4.57 -3.26 2.16
N LEU A 70 3.56 -2.67 1.50
CA LEU A 70 3.32 -1.23 1.50
C LEU A 70 3.24 -0.70 2.93
N ASN A 71 2.39 -1.32 3.76
CA ASN A 71 2.26 -0.94 5.17
C ASN A 71 3.60 -1.01 5.92
N ALA A 72 4.39 -2.06 5.68
CA ALA A 72 5.73 -2.19 6.25
C ALA A 72 6.67 -1.07 5.79
N LEU A 73 6.58 -0.63 4.54
CA LEU A 73 7.39 0.44 3.96
C LEU A 73 6.86 1.85 4.24
N CYS A 74 5.72 1.98 4.92
CA CYS A 74 5.12 3.24 5.30
C CYS A 74 5.46 3.63 6.75
N SER A 75 5.64 4.93 6.99
CA SER A 75 5.73 5.50 8.33
C SER A 75 4.33 5.57 8.98
N ALA A 76 3.30 5.88 8.19
CA ALA A 76 1.91 5.89 8.59
C ALA A 76 1.00 5.39 7.44
N MET A 77 -0.05 4.67 7.79
CA MET A 77 -1.08 4.22 6.84
C MET A 77 -2.44 4.19 7.53
N ARG A 78 -3.49 4.60 6.83
CA ARG A 78 -4.89 4.57 7.28
C ARG A 78 -5.74 3.95 6.19
N LEU A 79 -6.49 2.91 6.57
CA LEU A 79 -7.45 2.23 5.72
C LEU A 79 -8.85 2.59 6.20
N ARG A 80 -9.71 3.06 5.29
CA ARG A 80 -11.15 3.29 5.53
C ARG A 80 -11.96 2.45 4.56
N ILE A 81 -13.00 1.80 5.06
CA ILE A 81 -13.89 0.95 4.26
C ILE A 81 -15.32 1.39 4.51
N PHE A 82 -16.04 1.60 3.42
CA PHE A 82 -17.43 2.01 3.41
C PHE A 82 -18.24 0.83 2.87
N GLN A 83 -18.88 0.08 3.78
CA GLN A 83 -19.63 -1.14 3.43
C GLN A 83 -20.82 -1.32 4.37
N ASP A 84 -21.92 -1.86 3.84
CA ASP A 84 -23.15 -2.16 4.59
C ASP A 84 -23.71 -0.92 5.34
N GLY A 85 -23.54 0.27 4.76
CA GLY A 85 -23.98 1.53 5.34
C GLY A 85 -23.13 2.01 6.52
N MET A 86 -21.96 1.40 6.76
CA MET A 86 -21.05 1.73 7.86
C MET A 86 -19.64 2.04 7.34
N GLU A 87 -19.02 3.04 7.95
CA GLU A 87 -17.60 3.35 7.79
C GLU A 87 -16.79 2.65 8.88
N TRP A 88 -15.77 1.92 8.44
CA TRP A 88 -14.76 1.30 9.28
C TRP A 88 -13.42 1.96 9.01
N ALA A 89 -12.62 2.18 10.05
CA ALA A 89 -11.27 2.70 9.90
C ALA A 89 -10.27 1.92 10.75
N GLN A 90 -9.05 1.79 10.22
CA GLN A 90 -7.93 1.26 10.98
C GLN A 90 -6.63 1.98 10.59
N SER A 91 -5.81 2.29 11.59
CA SER A 91 -4.52 2.97 11.40
C SER A 91 -3.37 2.02 11.67
N TYR A 92 -2.28 2.23 10.94
CA TYR A 92 -1.07 1.43 10.98
C TYR A 92 0.16 2.33 10.96
N ALA A 93 1.26 1.84 11.52
CA ALA A 93 2.57 2.46 11.38
C ALA A 93 3.62 1.36 11.25
N ARG A 94 4.51 1.50 10.26
CA ARG A 94 5.67 0.63 10.08
C ARG A 94 5.31 -0.87 10.05
N GLY A 95 4.18 -1.21 9.43
CA GLY A 95 3.67 -2.58 9.34
C GLY A 95 2.79 -3.05 10.51
N ALA A 96 2.73 -2.30 11.62
CA ALA A 96 1.94 -2.68 12.79
C ALA A 96 0.59 -1.96 12.83
N ALA A 97 -0.48 -2.67 13.20
CA ALA A 97 -1.77 -2.05 13.50
C ALA A 97 -1.67 -1.26 14.81
N LEU A 98 -2.05 0.02 14.77
CA LEU A 98 -2.06 0.90 15.94
C LEU A 98 -3.33 0.74 16.77
N THR A 99 -4.44 0.47 16.08
CA THR A 99 -5.76 0.32 16.68
C THR A 99 -6.43 -0.97 16.18
N LYS A 100 -7.43 -1.42 16.92
CA LYS A 100 -8.41 -2.39 16.38
C LYS A 100 -9.24 -1.67 15.30
N PRO A 101 -9.87 -2.40 14.37
CA PRO A 101 -10.85 -1.79 13.47
C PRO A 101 -11.94 -1.07 14.26
N GLU A 102 -12.14 0.21 13.97
CA GLU A 102 -13.12 1.06 14.63
C GLU A 102 -14.27 1.36 13.66
N VAL A 103 -15.51 1.30 14.17
CA VAL A 103 -16.68 1.82 13.45
C VAL A 103 -16.72 3.32 13.64
N ILE A 104 -16.55 4.08 12.55
CA ILE A 104 -16.58 5.54 12.58
C ILE A 104 -18.03 6.06 12.60
N GLY A 105 -18.91 5.44 11.82
CA GLY A 105 -20.33 5.82 11.78
C GLY A 105 -21.05 5.36 10.52
N PRO A 106 -22.32 5.75 10.36
CA PRO A 106 -23.09 5.43 9.18
C PRO A 106 -22.61 6.23 7.97
N THR A 107 -22.66 5.63 6.78
CA THR A 107 -22.24 6.26 5.51
C THR A 107 -23.17 5.83 4.37
N SER A 108 -23.38 6.72 3.40
CA SER A 108 -24.05 6.40 2.13
C SER A 108 -23.06 5.99 1.03
N GLU A 109 -21.76 6.10 1.30
CA GLU A 109 -20.71 5.78 0.34
C GLU A 109 -20.39 4.28 0.36
N SER A 110 -19.81 3.79 -0.73
CA SER A 110 -19.32 2.42 -0.83
C SER A 110 -17.93 2.42 -1.47
N GLY A 111 -16.99 1.69 -0.88
CA GLY A 111 -15.64 1.59 -1.42
C GLY A 111 -14.58 1.43 -0.36
N THR A 112 -13.34 1.60 -0.77
CA THR A 112 -12.17 1.56 0.12
C THR A 112 -11.29 2.76 -0.17
N GLU A 113 -10.88 3.45 0.89
CA GLU A 113 -9.93 4.54 0.84
C GLU A 113 -8.67 4.13 1.59
N LEU A 114 -7.52 4.31 0.95
CA LEU A 114 -6.21 4.04 1.52
C LEU A 114 -5.40 5.33 1.49
N LEU A 115 -4.98 5.79 2.66
CA LEU A 115 -4.08 6.92 2.83
C LEU A 115 -2.77 6.40 3.42
N PHE A 116 -1.63 6.74 2.83
CA PHE A 116 -0.34 6.28 3.32
C PHE A 116 0.77 7.31 3.13
N THR A 117 1.81 7.19 3.95
CA THR A 117 3.03 7.99 3.87
C THR A 117 4.22 7.04 3.86
N LEU A 118 4.98 7.08 2.78
CA LEU A 118 6.19 6.28 2.62
C LEU A 118 7.24 6.65 3.69
N ASP A 119 8.02 5.66 4.12
CA ASP A 119 9.06 5.84 5.11
C ASP A 119 10.37 6.28 4.45
N GLU A 120 10.70 7.56 4.57
CA GLU A 120 11.94 8.16 4.03
C GLU A 120 13.21 7.60 4.65
N THR A 121 13.13 6.88 5.77
CA THR A 121 14.28 6.16 6.34
C THR A 121 14.60 4.86 5.58
N ILE A 122 13.64 4.38 4.78
CA ILE A 122 13.76 3.16 3.96
C ILE A 122 13.90 3.50 2.47
N LEU A 123 13.13 4.47 1.99
CA LEU A 123 13.02 4.82 0.57
C LEU A 123 13.69 6.17 0.31
N SER A 124 14.54 6.22 -0.72
CA SER A 124 15.22 7.47 -1.09
C SER A 124 14.34 8.29 -2.04
N ALA A 125 13.98 9.51 -1.63
CA ALA A 125 13.32 10.54 -2.44
C ALA A 125 12.14 10.02 -3.32
N PRO A 126 10.98 9.70 -2.72
CA PRO A 126 9.86 9.14 -3.47
C PRO A 126 9.31 10.14 -4.48
N VAL A 127 9.33 9.79 -5.77
CA VAL A 127 8.72 10.60 -6.84
C VAL A 127 7.55 9.83 -7.45
N PHE A 128 6.38 10.46 -7.47
CA PHE A 128 5.22 9.94 -8.19
C PHE A 128 5.16 10.55 -9.59
N SER A 129 5.23 9.70 -10.62
CA SER A 129 5.05 10.13 -12.01
C SER A 129 3.62 9.81 -12.46
N LEU A 130 2.79 10.85 -12.59
CA LEU A 130 1.43 10.75 -13.10
C LEU A 130 1.39 10.20 -14.53
N ASP A 131 2.36 10.55 -15.36
CA ASP A 131 2.40 10.12 -16.77
C ASP A 131 2.62 8.62 -16.90
N GLU A 132 3.51 8.05 -16.09
CA GLU A 132 3.73 6.60 -16.07
C GLU A 132 2.54 5.84 -15.50
N LEU A 133 1.92 6.36 -14.43
CA LEU A 133 0.72 5.76 -13.84
C LEU A 133 -0.44 5.80 -14.84
N ALA A 134 -0.64 6.92 -15.54
CA ALA A 134 -1.66 7.06 -16.56
C ALA A 134 -1.39 6.15 -17.76
N SER A 135 -0.13 6.04 -18.20
CA SER A 135 0.27 5.15 -19.30
C SER A 135 -0.01 3.68 -18.95
N TRP A 136 0.38 3.25 -17.75
CA TRP A 136 0.09 1.90 -17.26
C TRP A 136 -1.41 1.65 -17.11
N ALA A 137 -2.16 2.59 -16.53
CA ALA A 137 -3.61 2.43 -16.35
C ALA A 137 -4.35 2.28 -17.69
N ARG A 138 -3.91 3.02 -18.73
CA ARG A 138 -4.47 2.89 -20.09
C ARG A 138 -4.26 1.50 -20.70
N SER A 139 -3.19 0.78 -20.34
CA SER A 139 -2.93 -0.57 -20.84
C SER A 139 -3.54 -1.65 -19.97
N SER A 140 -3.54 -1.47 -18.65
CA SER A 140 -3.83 -2.53 -17.67
C SER A 140 -5.22 -2.44 -17.06
N LEU A 141 -5.83 -1.25 -17.03
CA LEU A 141 -7.13 -0.98 -16.41
C LEU A 141 -8.14 -0.47 -17.44
N VAL A 142 -8.16 -1.08 -18.62
CA VAL A 142 -8.92 -0.58 -19.79
C VAL A 142 -10.42 -0.40 -19.52
N GLN A 143 -11.02 -1.18 -18.61
CA GLN A 143 -12.45 -1.13 -18.29
C GLN A 143 -12.80 -0.11 -17.20
N LEU A 144 -11.81 0.44 -16.50
CA LEU A 144 -12.02 1.30 -15.33
C LEU A 144 -11.71 2.75 -15.67
N ARG A 145 -12.51 3.67 -15.09
CA ARG A 145 -12.18 5.09 -15.11
C ARG A 145 -11.26 5.40 -13.94
N LEU A 146 -10.07 5.89 -14.22
CA LEU A 146 -9.11 6.33 -13.21
C LEU A 146 -8.92 7.85 -13.29
N THR A 147 -8.88 8.51 -12.14
CA THR A 147 -8.55 9.93 -12.02
C THR A 147 -7.33 10.06 -11.12
N LEU A 148 -6.23 10.55 -11.67
CA LEU A 148 -4.99 10.83 -10.94
C LEU A 148 -4.93 12.33 -10.68
N ILE A 149 -4.71 12.71 -9.42
CA ILE A 149 -4.64 14.10 -8.98
C ILE A 149 -3.34 14.29 -8.21
N ASP A 150 -2.52 15.24 -8.63
CA ASP A 150 -1.41 15.76 -7.85
C ASP A 150 -1.90 17.04 -7.16
N GLU A 151 -2.12 16.95 -5.85
CA GLU A 151 -2.61 18.08 -5.05
C GLU A 151 -1.57 19.19 -4.88
N VAL A 152 -0.28 18.89 -5.01
CA VAL A 152 0.81 19.88 -4.85
C VAL A 152 0.88 20.78 -6.07
N THR A 153 0.84 20.18 -7.26
CA THR A 153 0.92 20.94 -8.52
C THR A 153 -0.45 21.35 -9.07
N GLY A 154 -1.53 20.78 -8.54
CA GLY A 154 -2.90 20.92 -9.06
C GLY A 154 -3.12 20.18 -10.38
N ARG A 155 -2.15 19.37 -10.84
CA ARG A 155 -2.23 18.64 -12.10
C ARG A 155 -3.20 17.47 -11.96
N GLN A 156 -4.08 17.30 -12.94
CA GLN A 156 -5.02 16.18 -13.01
C GLN A 156 -4.89 15.43 -14.34
N VAL A 157 -4.92 14.10 -14.28
CA VAL A 157 -4.96 13.23 -15.45
C VAL A 157 -6.14 12.27 -15.32
N VAL A 158 -7.05 12.31 -16.27
CA VAL A 158 -8.18 11.37 -16.34
C VAL A 158 -7.86 10.31 -17.40
N VAL A 159 -7.92 9.05 -16.98
CA VAL A 159 -7.85 7.88 -17.85
C VAL A 159 -9.28 7.35 -18.00
N PRO A 160 -9.91 7.52 -19.18
CA PRO A 160 -11.25 7.00 -19.40
C PRO A 160 -11.22 5.47 -19.47
N GLY A 161 -12.20 4.82 -18.87
CA GLY A 161 -12.47 3.42 -19.15
C GLY A 161 -13.13 3.27 -20.52
N SER A 162 -12.91 2.15 -21.19
CA SER A 162 -13.68 1.75 -22.37
C SER A 162 -15.14 1.62 -21.93
N ALA A 163 -15.99 2.54 -22.36
CA ALA A 163 -17.43 2.41 -22.20
C ALA A 163 -17.87 1.08 -22.82
N GLY A 164 -18.44 0.20 -22.01
CA GLY A 164 -19.32 -0.86 -22.49
C GLY A 164 -20.69 -0.29 -22.77
#